data_AF-A0A7W0MM52-F1
#
_entry.id   AF-A0A7W0MM52-F1
#
_cell.length_a   1.000
_cell.length_b   1.000
_cell.length_c   1.000
_cell.angle_alpha   90.00
_cell.angle_beta   90.00
_cell.angle_gamma   90.00
#
_symmetry.space_group_name_H-M   'P 1'
#
loop_
_entity.id
_entity.type
_entity.pdbx_description
1 polymer ?
#
loop_
_entity_poly.entity_id
_entity_poly.type
_entity_poly.pdbx_seq_one_letter_code
_entity_poly.pdbx_strand_id
1 'polypeptide(L)'
;MNSVGVYGSSNSGTGVEGNSFNRFGVAGFTTNGTGVYGDNNNSNTTGHAGFFNGRVTITGNLSKGGGSFKIDHPLDPANRYLSHSFVESPDMMNIYNGNVTTDAKGRAVVTLPAYFTALNSDYRYQLTVIGKFAQAIVASEIKDNRFIIKSNKPRVKVSWQVTGVRQDAYANAHRIKIEEEKTGDERGTYLHPEAFGQPATKGVKHVRHPEPRQETRAPTKQMVVATKQ
;
A
#
# COMPACT_ATOMS: atom_id res chain seq x y z
N MET A 1 19.15 23.45 -23.64
CA MET A 1 20.26 22.62 -23.13
C MET A 1 19.74 21.20 -23.10
N ASN A 2 20.14 20.36 -24.06
CA ASN A 2 19.55 19.04 -24.29
C ASN A 2 20.53 17.93 -23.90
N SER A 3 21.10 18.01 -22.71
CA SER A 3 22.21 17.14 -22.32
C SER A 3 22.03 16.57 -20.91
N VAL A 4 22.56 15.35 -20.73
CA VAL A 4 22.77 14.72 -19.44
C VAL A 4 23.73 15.58 -18.63
N GLY A 5 23.33 15.99 -17.42
CA GLY A 5 24.20 16.76 -16.51
C GLY A 5 25.30 15.91 -15.86
N VAL A 6 24.99 14.65 -15.54
CA VAL A 6 25.93 13.66 -14.97
C VAL A 6 25.56 12.27 -15.48
N TYR A 7 26.54 11.50 -15.98
CA TYR A 7 26.38 10.11 -16.41
C TYR A 7 27.35 9.20 -15.65
N GLY A 8 26.82 8.24 -14.88
CA GLY A 8 27.60 7.21 -14.18
C GLY A 8 27.16 5.82 -14.65
N SER A 9 28.12 4.93 -14.92
CA SER A 9 27.88 3.57 -15.39
C SER A 9 28.90 2.60 -14.81
N SER A 10 28.48 1.36 -14.56
CA SER A 10 29.35 0.29 -14.09
C SER A 10 28.79 -1.06 -14.55
N ASN A 11 29.67 -1.98 -14.94
CA ASN A 11 29.28 -3.31 -15.41
C ASN A 11 29.22 -4.36 -14.30
N SER A 12 29.83 -4.08 -13.15
CA SER A 12 30.00 -5.08 -12.08
C SER A 12 29.83 -4.51 -10.67
N GLY A 13 29.51 -3.22 -10.54
CA GLY A 13 29.40 -2.55 -9.25
C GLY A 13 28.48 -1.33 -9.31
N THR A 14 28.63 -0.45 -8.32
CA THR A 14 27.81 0.76 -8.21
C THR A 14 28.18 1.78 -9.28
N GLY A 15 27.23 2.15 -10.14
CA GLY A 15 27.45 3.19 -11.16
C GLY A 15 27.41 4.61 -10.59
N VAL A 16 26.54 4.85 -9.59
CA VAL A 16 26.40 6.12 -8.87
C VAL A 16 26.08 5.83 -7.40
N GLU A 17 26.82 6.45 -6.48
CA GLU A 17 26.59 6.34 -5.03
C GLU A 17 26.40 7.73 -4.42
N GLY A 18 25.39 7.89 -3.57
CA GLY A 18 25.13 9.12 -2.81
C GLY A 18 24.99 8.81 -1.32
N ASN A 19 25.87 9.34 -0.49
CA ASN A 19 25.88 9.14 0.96
C ASN A 19 25.59 10.46 1.69
N SER A 20 24.72 10.43 2.70
CA SER A 20 24.46 11.56 3.59
C SER A 20 24.02 11.07 4.96
N PHE A 21 24.56 11.66 6.03
CA PHE A 21 24.22 11.30 7.41
C PHE A 21 22.99 12.03 7.95
N ASN A 22 22.72 13.23 7.44
CA ASN A 22 21.75 14.16 8.04
C ASN A 22 20.66 14.61 7.05
N ARG A 23 20.74 14.21 5.78
CA ARG A 23 19.80 14.66 4.73
C ARG A 23 19.66 13.59 3.64
N PHE A 24 19.44 14.01 2.39
CA PHE A 24 19.26 13.12 1.26
C PHE A 24 20.62 12.69 0.69
N GLY A 25 20.86 11.38 0.58
CA GLY A 25 21.99 10.87 -0.19
C GLY A 25 21.84 11.17 -1.69
N VAL A 26 20.62 11.03 -2.21
CA VAL A 26 20.23 11.41 -3.58
C VAL A 26 18.85 12.06 -3.53
N ALA A 27 18.65 13.19 -4.21
CA ALA A 27 17.37 13.86 -4.33
C ALA A 27 17.08 14.21 -5.80
N GLY A 28 15.91 13.79 -6.30
CA GLY A 28 15.43 14.09 -7.64
C GLY A 28 14.23 15.05 -7.57
N PHE A 29 14.28 16.14 -8.34
CA PHE A 29 13.22 17.14 -8.41
C PHE A 29 12.79 17.35 -9.86
N THR A 30 11.50 17.43 -10.11
CA THR A 30 10.93 17.70 -11.43
C THR A 30 9.55 18.33 -11.28
N THR A 31 9.17 19.16 -12.24
CA THR A 31 7.85 19.80 -12.29
C THR A 31 6.90 19.10 -13.25
N ASN A 32 7.42 18.57 -14.37
CA ASN A 32 6.61 18.05 -15.48
C ASN A 32 7.02 16.63 -15.91
N GLY A 33 7.81 15.90 -15.12
CA GLY A 33 8.33 14.58 -15.50
C GLY A 33 8.51 13.62 -14.34
N THR A 34 9.48 12.73 -14.46
CA THR A 34 9.78 11.69 -13.45
C THR A 34 11.03 12.07 -12.65
N GLY A 35 10.88 12.22 -11.33
CA GLY A 35 11.99 12.62 -10.45
C GLY A 35 13.02 11.51 -10.23
N VAL A 36 12.57 10.25 -10.24
CA VAL A 36 13.40 9.03 -10.18
C VAL A 36 12.76 7.98 -11.08
N TYR A 37 13.50 7.53 -12.09
CA TYR A 37 13.10 6.43 -12.96
C TYR A 37 14.02 5.25 -12.72
N GLY A 38 13.46 4.13 -12.28
CA GLY A 38 14.16 2.87 -12.12
C GLY A 38 13.64 1.87 -13.15
N ASP A 39 14.55 1.19 -13.83
CA ASP A 39 14.26 0.11 -14.76
C ASP A 39 15.29 -1.00 -14.58
N ASN A 40 14.80 -2.25 -14.53
CA ASN A 40 15.60 -3.45 -14.44
C ASN A 40 15.53 -4.27 -15.75
N ASN A 41 15.15 -3.65 -16.87
CA ASN A 41 14.99 -4.28 -18.18
C ASN A 41 14.03 -5.49 -18.15
N ASN A 42 12.91 -5.36 -17.42
CA ASN A 42 11.92 -6.43 -17.22
C ASN A 42 12.47 -7.70 -16.53
N SER A 43 13.62 -7.63 -15.86
CA SER A 43 14.21 -8.73 -15.08
C SER A 43 13.49 -8.91 -13.73
N ASN A 44 12.16 -9.00 -13.76
CA ASN A 44 11.28 -9.04 -12.60
C ASN A 44 11.44 -10.31 -11.73
N THR A 45 12.33 -11.23 -12.12
CA THR A 45 12.64 -12.47 -11.41
C THR A 45 13.95 -12.42 -10.64
N THR A 46 14.91 -11.59 -11.05
CA THR A 46 16.28 -11.60 -10.52
C THR A 46 16.80 -10.23 -10.08
N GLY A 47 16.10 -9.14 -10.40
CA GLY A 47 16.52 -7.79 -10.03
C GLY A 47 15.36 -6.86 -9.70
N HIS A 48 15.67 -5.77 -9.00
CA HIS A 48 14.69 -4.75 -8.63
C HIS A 48 14.94 -3.47 -9.42
N ALA A 49 13.89 -2.88 -10.01
CA ALA A 49 13.95 -1.51 -10.54
C ALA A 49 14.12 -0.46 -9.41
N GLY A 50 13.68 -0.81 -8.19
CA GLY A 50 13.97 -0.07 -6.96
C GLY A 50 13.88 -1.00 -5.75
N PHE A 51 14.88 -0.95 -4.87
CA PHE A 51 14.92 -1.70 -3.62
C PHE A 51 15.00 -0.73 -2.44
N PHE A 52 13.99 -0.75 -1.59
CA PHE A 52 13.88 0.14 -0.44
C PHE A 52 13.84 -0.70 0.84
N ASN A 53 14.83 -0.53 1.71
CA ASN A 53 14.87 -1.13 3.03
C ASN A 53 14.60 -0.03 4.07
N GLY A 54 13.48 -0.14 4.78
CA GLY A 54 13.03 0.84 5.76
C GLY A 54 11.65 1.41 5.44
N ARG A 55 11.28 2.48 6.15
CA ARG A 55 9.98 3.15 5.98
C ARG A 55 9.95 3.92 4.66
N VAL A 56 8.92 3.70 3.86
CA VAL A 56 8.67 4.44 2.62
C VAL A 56 7.38 5.24 2.78
N THR A 57 7.43 6.54 2.49
CA THR A 57 6.26 7.42 2.47
C THR A 57 5.96 7.86 1.06
N ILE A 58 4.79 7.47 0.54
CA ILE A 58 4.25 7.96 -0.73
C ILE A 58 3.08 8.86 -0.39
N THR A 59 3.22 10.17 -0.63
CA THR A 59 2.19 11.15 -0.27
C THR A 59 1.13 11.33 -1.35
N GLY A 60 1.29 10.71 -2.52
CA GLY A 60 0.33 10.76 -3.61
C GLY A 60 -0.17 9.35 -3.94
N ASN A 61 -0.80 9.19 -5.09
CA ASN A 61 -1.28 7.89 -5.53
C ASN A 61 -0.10 6.97 -5.91
N LEU A 62 -0.13 5.73 -5.43
CA LEU A 62 0.74 4.66 -5.91
C LEU A 62 -0.01 3.85 -6.98
N SER A 63 0.30 4.09 -8.25
CA SER A 63 -0.18 3.22 -9.34
C SER A 63 0.75 2.02 -9.50
N LYS A 64 0.21 0.81 -9.45
CA LYS A 64 0.94 -0.46 -9.58
C LYS A 64 0.05 -1.51 -10.26
N GLY A 65 0.63 -2.40 -11.04
CA GLY A 65 -0.10 -3.52 -11.66
C GLY A 65 -0.62 -4.56 -10.66
N GLY A 66 -0.04 -4.62 -9.46
CA GLY A 66 -0.41 -5.53 -8.38
C GLY A 66 0.33 -5.17 -7.10
N GLY A 67 -0.14 -5.61 -5.93
CA GLY A 67 0.56 -5.36 -4.68
C GLY A 67 0.22 -6.41 -3.65
N SER A 68 1.23 -6.83 -2.92
CA SER A 68 1.16 -7.91 -1.96
C SER A 68 2.05 -7.62 -0.79
N PHE A 69 1.68 -8.11 0.39
CA PHE A 69 2.67 -8.29 1.46
C PHE A 69 3.27 -9.69 1.33
N LYS A 70 4.52 -9.83 1.75
CA LYS A 70 5.19 -11.11 1.96
C LYS A 70 5.71 -11.11 3.39
N ILE A 71 5.36 -12.14 4.14
CA ILE A 71 5.83 -12.36 5.51
C ILE A 71 6.32 -13.79 5.63
N ASP A 72 7.03 -14.08 6.71
CA ASP A 72 7.31 -15.46 7.11
C ASP A 72 5.99 -16.21 7.35
N HIS A 73 5.97 -17.48 6.95
CA HIS A 73 4.76 -18.28 7.06
C HIS A 73 4.44 -18.55 8.54
N PRO A 74 3.22 -18.25 9.02
CA PRO A 74 2.92 -18.28 10.46
C PRO A 74 3.03 -19.68 11.10
N LEU A 75 2.89 -20.75 10.31
CA LEU A 75 3.04 -22.14 10.77
C LEU A 75 4.45 -22.72 10.57
N ASP A 76 5.32 -22.03 9.83
CA ASP A 76 6.67 -22.50 9.50
C ASP A 76 7.56 -21.33 9.05
N PRO A 77 7.85 -20.38 9.97
CA PRO A 77 8.43 -19.10 9.61
C PRO A 77 9.88 -19.19 9.13
N ALA A 78 10.63 -20.21 9.59
CA ALA A 78 12.03 -20.39 9.22
C ALA A 78 12.23 -20.89 7.78
N ASN A 79 11.22 -21.56 7.20
CA ASN A 79 11.39 -22.27 5.93
C ASN A 79 10.44 -21.82 4.82
N ARG A 80 9.40 -21.03 5.14
CA ARG A 80 8.33 -20.70 4.20
C ARG A 80 7.91 -19.25 4.30
N TYR A 81 7.43 -18.72 3.19
CA TYR A 81 6.78 -17.41 3.12
C TYR A 81 5.28 -17.54 2.87
N LEU A 82 4.54 -16.54 3.33
CA LEU A 82 3.13 -16.33 2.98
C LEU A 82 2.99 -14.98 2.26
N SER A 83 2.30 -14.99 1.13
CA SER A 83 2.00 -13.77 0.35
C SER A 83 0.51 -13.65 0.10
N HIS A 84 -0.03 -12.43 0.21
CA HIS A 84 -1.42 -12.11 -0.11
C HIS A 84 -1.49 -10.79 -0.89
N SER A 85 -2.46 -10.68 -1.79
CA SER A 85 -2.78 -9.43 -2.50
C SER A 85 -3.43 -8.42 -1.55
N PHE A 86 -3.25 -7.13 -1.81
CA PHE A 86 -3.89 -6.06 -1.04
C PHE A 86 -5.41 -6.06 -1.20
N VAL A 87 -6.09 -5.94 -0.07
CA VAL A 87 -7.45 -5.40 0.05
C VAL A 87 -7.28 -4.09 0.81
N GLU A 88 -7.72 -2.97 0.24
CA GLU A 88 -7.68 -1.70 0.95
C GLU A 88 -8.90 -1.61 1.87
N SER A 89 -8.70 -1.88 3.16
CA SER A 89 -9.68 -1.65 4.21
C SER A 89 -9.00 -0.99 5.42
N PRO A 90 -9.73 -0.21 6.23
CA PRO A 90 -9.19 0.36 7.46
C PRO A 90 -8.75 -0.72 8.46
N ASP A 91 -9.31 -1.93 8.36
CA ASP A 91 -9.13 -3.02 9.32
C ASP A 91 -8.01 -4.02 8.95
N MET A 92 -7.28 -3.82 7.84
CA MET A 92 -6.37 -4.84 7.27
C MET A 92 -7.11 -6.16 7.00
N MET A 93 -8.22 -6.10 6.26
CA MET A 93 -9.14 -7.21 6.07
C MET A 93 -8.69 -8.18 4.97
N ASN A 94 -8.72 -9.48 5.25
CA ASN A 94 -8.59 -10.52 4.23
C ASN A 94 -9.97 -11.00 3.78
N ILE A 95 -10.10 -11.39 2.51
CA ILE A 95 -11.35 -11.87 1.91
C ILE A 95 -11.14 -13.28 1.34
N TYR A 96 -12.02 -14.20 1.69
CA TYR A 96 -12.07 -15.57 1.18
C TYR A 96 -13.48 -15.83 0.64
N ASN A 97 -13.58 -16.50 -0.49
CA ASN A 97 -14.89 -16.78 -1.10
C ASN A 97 -14.89 -18.09 -1.87
N GLY A 98 -16.09 -18.56 -2.19
CA GLY A 98 -16.28 -19.75 -2.99
C GLY A 98 -17.76 -20.06 -3.19
N ASN A 99 -18.00 -21.22 -3.79
CA ASN A 99 -19.34 -21.77 -3.94
C ASN A 99 -19.40 -23.13 -3.27
N VAL A 100 -20.54 -23.47 -2.67
CA VAL A 100 -20.80 -24.81 -2.14
C VAL A 100 -22.25 -25.20 -2.41
N THR A 101 -22.54 -26.49 -2.49
CA THR A 101 -23.90 -27.00 -2.62
C THR A 101 -24.26 -27.81 -1.40
N THR A 102 -25.42 -27.52 -0.79
CA THR A 102 -25.89 -28.25 0.38
C THR A 102 -26.32 -29.67 0.03
N ASP A 103 -26.20 -30.58 0.98
CA ASP A 103 -26.57 -31.98 0.84
C ASP A 103 -28.10 -32.20 0.82
N ALA A 104 -28.52 -33.46 0.88
CA ALA A 104 -29.93 -33.85 0.96
C ALA A 104 -30.64 -33.39 2.25
N LYS A 105 -29.89 -33.03 3.30
CA LYS A 105 -30.39 -32.46 4.56
C LYS A 105 -30.25 -30.93 4.59
N GLY A 106 -29.83 -30.31 3.48
CA GLY A 106 -29.62 -28.88 3.39
C GLY A 106 -28.39 -28.38 4.13
N ARG A 107 -27.36 -29.21 4.39
CA ARG A 107 -26.11 -28.79 5.04
C ARG A 107 -24.92 -28.81 4.08
N ALA A 108 -24.00 -27.86 4.23
CA ALA A 108 -22.71 -27.84 3.55
C ALA A 108 -21.61 -27.45 4.53
N VAL A 109 -20.50 -28.19 4.52
CA VAL A 109 -19.29 -27.82 5.25
C VAL A 109 -18.36 -27.08 4.30
N VAL A 110 -17.97 -25.86 4.66
CA VAL A 110 -16.93 -25.11 3.95
C VAL A 110 -15.63 -25.29 4.72
N THR A 111 -14.57 -25.71 4.03
CA THR A 111 -13.22 -25.84 4.60
C THR A 111 -12.34 -24.71 4.08
N LEU A 112 -11.78 -23.94 5.00
CA LEU A 112 -10.87 -22.83 4.75
C LEU A 112 -9.41 -23.33 4.78
N PRO A 113 -8.46 -22.56 4.21
CA PRO A 113 -7.04 -22.90 4.31
C PRO A 113 -6.59 -23.11 5.76
N ALA A 114 -5.65 -24.03 5.99
CA ALA A 114 -5.21 -24.42 7.34
C ALA A 114 -4.66 -23.24 8.19
N TYR A 115 -4.20 -22.17 7.54
CA TYR A 115 -3.70 -20.97 8.20
C TYR A 115 -4.80 -19.93 8.50
N PHE A 116 -6.04 -20.13 8.05
CA PHE A 116 -7.06 -19.08 8.06
C PHE A 116 -7.32 -18.54 9.46
N THR A 117 -7.60 -19.40 10.46
CA THR A 117 -7.89 -18.96 11.83
C THR A 117 -6.65 -18.45 12.56
N ALA A 118 -5.44 -18.87 12.15
CA ALA A 118 -4.20 -18.32 12.69
C ALA A 118 -3.93 -16.89 12.17
N LEU A 119 -4.33 -16.62 10.92
CA LEU A 119 -4.12 -15.32 10.27
C LEU A 119 -5.24 -14.33 10.53
N ASN A 120 -6.47 -14.79 10.81
CA ASN A 120 -7.67 -13.94 10.83
C ASN A 120 -8.44 -14.03 12.15
N SER A 121 -9.00 -12.91 12.59
CA SER A 121 -10.02 -12.79 13.64
C SER A 121 -11.28 -12.10 13.07
N ASP A 122 -12.29 -11.88 13.93
CA ASP A 122 -13.45 -11.01 13.65
C ASP A 122 -14.16 -11.30 12.32
N TYR A 123 -14.65 -12.54 12.21
CA TYR A 123 -15.20 -13.06 10.97
C TYR A 123 -16.55 -12.42 10.62
N ARG A 124 -16.74 -12.07 9.34
CA ARG A 124 -18.04 -11.66 8.80
C ARG A 124 -18.40 -12.57 7.64
N TYR A 125 -19.69 -12.83 7.46
CA TYR A 125 -20.20 -13.78 6.46
C TYR A 125 -21.20 -13.10 5.53
N GLN A 126 -21.10 -13.38 4.24
CA GLN A 126 -22.14 -13.06 3.27
C GLN A 126 -22.49 -14.30 2.46
N LEU A 127 -23.79 -14.59 2.33
CA LEU A 127 -24.31 -15.76 1.62
C LEU A 127 -25.30 -15.31 0.53
N THR A 128 -25.18 -15.88 -0.66
CA THR A 128 -26.14 -15.69 -1.75
C THR A 128 -26.53 -17.04 -2.34
N VAL A 129 -27.83 -17.37 -2.28
CA VAL A 129 -28.36 -18.58 -2.91
C VAL A 129 -28.45 -18.41 -4.42
N ILE A 130 -28.12 -19.47 -5.17
CA ILE A 130 -28.08 -19.44 -6.65
C ILE A 130 -29.04 -20.48 -7.22
N GLY A 131 -29.80 -20.09 -8.25
CA GLY A 131 -30.63 -20.97 -9.08
C GLY A 131 -32.02 -21.29 -8.50
N LYS A 132 -32.21 -21.23 -7.18
CA LYS A 132 -33.53 -21.34 -6.55
C LYS A 132 -33.61 -20.51 -5.29
N PHE A 133 -34.78 -19.90 -5.05
CA PHE A 133 -35.03 -19.18 -3.81
C PHE A 133 -35.06 -20.17 -2.63
N ALA A 134 -34.21 -19.91 -1.65
CA ALA A 134 -34.07 -20.64 -0.41
C ALA A 134 -33.53 -19.68 0.65
N GLN A 135 -33.85 -19.95 1.92
CA GLN A 135 -33.17 -19.30 3.03
C GLN A 135 -31.88 -20.07 3.31
N ALA A 136 -30.79 -19.36 3.57
CA ALA A 136 -29.51 -19.93 3.95
C ALA A 136 -28.94 -19.16 5.15
N ILE A 137 -28.38 -19.90 6.10
CA ILE A 137 -27.75 -19.35 7.31
C ILE A 137 -26.35 -19.96 7.49
N VAL A 138 -25.50 -19.26 8.23
CA VAL A 138 -24.35 -19.86 8.89
C VAL A 138 -24.87 -20.64 10.09
N ALA A 139 -24.90 -21.97 9.98
CA ALA A 139 -25.39 -22.86 11.03
C ALA A 139 -24.34 -23.15 12.11
N SER A 140 -23.07 -22.97 11.78
CA SER A 140 -21.96 -23.02 12.73
C SER A 140 -20.89 -22.08 12.23
N GLU A 141 -20.46 -21.16 13.09
CA GLU A 141 -19.37 -20.22 12.80
C GLU A 141 -18.03 -20.96 12.63
N ILE A 142 -17.04 -20.23 12.14
CA ILE A 142 -15.70 -20.75 11.88
C ILE A 142 -15.08 -21.29 13.15
N LYS A 143 -14.80 -22.58 13.13
CA LYS A 143 -13.98 -23.30 14.11
C LYS A 143 -13.14 -24.34 13.37
N ASP A 144 -11.88 -24.51 13.75
CA ASP A 144 -10.96 -25.48 13.14
C ASP A 144 -10.87 -25.33 11.60
N ASN A 145 -10.80 -24.07 11.13
CA ASN A 145 -10.81 -23.68 9.72
C ASN A 145 -12.04 -24.16 8.92
N ARG A 146 -13.19 -24.34 9.58
CA ARG A 146 -14.43 -24.79 8.92
C ARG A 146 -15.64 -24.04 9.44
N PHE A 147 -16.62 -23.81 8.58
CA PHE A 147 -17.94 -23.35 8.99
C PHE A 147 -19.02 -24.12 8.24
N ILE A 148 -20.25 -24.06 8.75
CA ILE A 148 -21.36 -24.82 8.18
C ILE A 148 -22.42 -23.86 7.66
N ILE A 149 -22.83 -24.06 6.41
CA ILE A 149 -24.00 -23.42 5.83
C ILE A 149 -25.18 -24.39 5.93
N LYS A 150 -26.35 -23.88 6.33
CA LYS A 150 -27.61 -24.63 6.27
C LYS A 150 -28.63 -23.88 5.44
N SER A 151 -29.25 -24.57 4.48
CA SER A 151 -30.38 -24.10 3.70
C SER A 151 -31.68 -24.78 4.11
N ASN A 152 -32.81 -24.09 3.96
CA ASN A 152 -34.14 -24.65 4.25
C ASN A 152 -34.63 -25.65 3.18
N LYS A 153 -33.93 -25.75 2.04
CA LYS A 153 -34.18 -26.72 0.96
C LYS A 153 -32.92 -27.55 0.71
N PRO A 154 -33.04 -28.81 0.25
CA PRO A 154 -31.88 -29.62 -0.11
C PRO A 154 -31.25 -29.16 -1.42
N ARG A 155 -29.96 -29.49 -1.61
CA ARG A 155 -29.23 -29.28 -2.89
C ARG A 155 -29.31 -27.83 -3.38
N VAL A 156 -29.11 -26.87 -2.47
CA VAL A 156 -29.05 -25.43 -2.79
C VAL A 156 -27.59 -25.04 -2.99
N LYS A 157 -27.29 -24.42 -4.13
CA LYS A 157 -26.00 -23.81 -4.38
C LYS A 157 -25.94 -22.45 -3.67
N VAL A 158 -24.87 -22.21 -2.92
CA VAL A 158 -24.64 -20.98 -2.16
C VAL A 158 -23.27 -20.44 -2.53
N SER A 159 -23.23 -19.20 -3.02
CA SER A 159 -22.01 -18.39 -3.07
C SER A 159 -21.78 -17.81 -1.69
N TRP A 160 -20.57 -17.95 -1.18
CA TRP A 160 -20.19 -17.51 0.16
C TRP A 160 -18.96 -16.62 0.10
N GLN A 161 -18.95 -15.62 0.96
CA GLN A 161 -17.78 -14.80 1.27
C GLN A 161 -17.61 -14.76 2.78
N VAL A 162 -16.37 -14.92 3.22
CA VAL A 162 -15.92 -14.71 4.58
C VAL A 162 -14.86 -13.64 4.55
N THR A 163 -15.00 -12.64 5.42
CA THR A 163 -13.92 -11.70 5.70
C THR A 163 -13.36 -11.96 7.09
N GLY A 164 -12.10 -11.60 7.29
CA GLY A 164 -11.48 -11.62 8.62
C GLY A 164 -10.45 -10.51 8.75
N VAL A 165 -10.30 -10.01 9.97
CA VAL A 165 -9.32 -9.00 10.33
C VAL A 165 -7.98 -9.71 10.56
N ARG A 166 -6.92 -9.28 9.88
CA ARG A 166 -5.60 -9.91 9.99
C ARG A 166 -5.03 -9.80 11.42
N GLN A 167 -4.51 -10.87 12.00
CA GLN A 167 -4.08 -10.95 13.42
C GLN A 167 -2.72 -11.61 13.68
N ASP A 168 -1.86 -11.80 12.68
CA ASP A 168 -0.50 -12.29 12.93
C ASP A 168 0.35 -11.27 13.72
N ALA A 169 1.48 -11.72 14.25
CA ALA A 169 2.36 -10.93 15.12
C ALA A 169 2.74 -9.57 14.50
N TYR A 170 2.99 -9.52 13.20
CA TYR A 170 3.34 -8.27 12.52
C TYR A 170 2.15 -7.30 12.47
N ALA A 171 0.96 -7.81 12.10
CA ALA A 171 -0.26 -7.00 12.03
C ALA A 171 -0.63 -6.43 13.40
N ASN A 172 -0.47 -7.20 14.48
CA ASN A 172 -0.74 -6.73 15.83
C ASN A 172 0.26 -5.67 16.30
N ALA A 173 1.55 -5.84 15.99
CA ALA A 173 2.59 -4.87 16.37
C ALA A 173 2.56 -3.58 15.53
N HIS A 174 2.03 -3.63 14.31
CA HIS A 174 2.07 -2.53 13.34
C HIS A 174 0.68 -2.23 12.77
N ARG A 175 -0.34 -2.23 13.63
CA ARG A 175 -1.71 -1.86 13.22
C ARG A 175 -1.72 -0.47 12.59
N ILE A 176 -2.47 -0.35 11.50
CA ILE A 176 -2.80 0.96 10.95
C ILE A 176 -3.63 1.71 11.99
N LYS A 177 -3.17 2.90 12.38
CA LYS A 177 -4.00 3.83 13.13
C LYS A 177 -5.02 4.40 12.14
N ILE A 178 -6.27 3.97 12.28
CA ILE A 178 -7.37 4.36 11.39
C ILE A 178 -7.60 5.87 11.46
N GLU A 179 -7.44 6.42 12.66
CA GLU A 179 -7.49 7.84 12.92
C GLU A 179 -6.25 8.21 13.73
N GLU A 180 -5.57 9.27 13.29
CA GLU A 180 -4.44 9.84 14.00
C GLU A 180 -4.58 11.36 14.00
N GLU A 181 -4.47 11.94 15.18
CA GLU A 181 -4.33 13.37 15.33
C GLU A 181 -3.03 13.82 14.65
N LYS A 182 -3.12 14.80 13.76
CA LYS A 182 -1.92 15.48 13.26
C LYS A 182 -1.16 16.05 14.45
N THR A 183 0.17 15.98 14.44
CA THR A 183 1.01 16.42 15.56
C THR A 183 1.78 17.70 15.21
N GLY A 184 2.02 18.55 16.22
CA GLY A 184 2.83 19.77 16.06
C GLY A 184 2.32 20.67 14.94
N ASP A 185 3.25 21.15 14.12
CA ASP A 185 2.98 22.10 13.03
C ASP A 185 2.16 21.50 11.88
N GLU A 186 1.92 20.19 11.89
CA GLU A 186 1.03 19.55 10.91
C GLU A 186 -0.45 19.84 11.18
N ARG A 187 -0.81 20.22 12.41
CA ARG A 187 -2.19 20.61 12.74
C ARG A 187 -2.57 21.86 11.94
N GLY A 188 -3.72 21.80 11.28
CA GLY A 188 -4.20 22.89 10.40
C GLY A 188 -3.61 22.88 8.98
N THR A 189 -2.76 21.91 8.64
CA THR A 189 -2.19 21.72 7.29
C THR A 189 -2.86 20.56 6.55
N TYR A 190 -2.62 20.45 5.24
CA TYR A 190 -3.24 19.46 4.35
C TYR A 190 -2.17 18.69 3.57
N LEU A 191 -2.40 17.40 3.30
CA LEU A 191 -1.53 16.64 2.40
C LEU A 191 -1.69 17.12 0.95
N HIS A 192 -2.91 17.54 0.58
CA HIS A 192 -3.30 18.06 -0.73
C HIS A 192 -4.18 19.31 -0.58
N PRO A 193 -3.62 20.49 -0.27
CA PRO A 193 -4.39 21.72 -0.04
C PRO A 193 -5.37 22.05 -1.18
N GLU A 194 -4.96 21.83 -2.42
CA GLU A 194 -5.73 22.10 -3.64
C GLU A 194 -7.07 21.37 -3.68
N ALA A 195 -7.12 20.13 -3.16
CA ALA A 195 -8.35 19.34 -3.09
C ALA A 195 -9.38 19.94 -2.12
N PHE A 196 -8.94 20.82 -1.21
CA PHE A 196 -9.77 21.50 -0.22
C PHE A 196 -9.89 23.01 -0.50
N GLY A 197 -9.51 23.47 -1.69
CA GLY A 197 -9.51 24.89 -2.06
C GLY A 197 -8.56 25.75 -1.23
N GLN A 198 -7.55 25.14 -0.62
CA GLN A 198 -6.57 25.82 0.22
C GLN A 198 -5.29 26.15 -0.56
N PRO A 199 -4.56 27.22 -0.19
CA PRO A 199 -3.31 27.56 -0.84
C PRO A 199 -2.22 26.50 -0.56
N ALA A 200 -1.29 26.34 -1.50
CA ALA A 200 -0.18 25.39 -1.40
C ALA A 200 0.69 25.57 -0.13
N THR A 201 0.71 26.79 0.43
CA THR A 201 1.40 27.11 1.69
C THR A 201 0.84 26.38 2.91
N LYS A 202 -0.42 25.92 2.86
CA LYS A 202 -0.99 25.04 3.89
C LYS A 202 -0.66 23.56 3.68
N GLY A 203 0.26 23.23 2.76
CA GLY A 203 0.72 21.87 2.53
C GLY A 203 1.62 21.36 3.65
N VAL A 204 1.39 20.13 4.13
CA VAL A 204 2.27 19.47 5.12
C VAL A 204 3.74 19.48 4.66
N LYS A 205 3.97 19.30 3.35
CA LYS A 205 5.32 19.36 2.77
C LYS A 205 5.97 20.74 2.92
N HIS A 206 5.20 21.81 2.75
CA HIS A 206 5.69 23.18 2.89
C HIS A 206 6.08 23.49 4.34
N VAL A 207 5.33 22.95 5.30
CA VAL A 207 5.63 23.11 6.74
C VAL A 207 6.81 22.25 7.19
N ARG A 208 6.91 20.99 6.75
CA ARG A 208 8.06 20.11 7.07
C ARG A 208 9.36 20.56 6.41
N HIS A 209 9.27 21.16 5.22
CA HIS A 209 10.41 21.66 4.46
C HIS A 209 10.08 23.04 3.90
N PRO A 210 10.30 24.13 4.68
CA PRO A 210 10.23 25.46 4.11
C PRO A 210 11.30 25.55 3.01
N GLU A 211 10.87 25.72 1.76
CA GLU A 211 11.76 26.06 0.65
C GLU A 211 12.66 27.22 1.10
N PRO A 212 13.99 27.18 0.85
CA PRO A 212 14.83 28.32 1.13
C PRO A 212 14.25 29.51 0.38
N ARG A 213 13.93 30.59 1.11
CA ARG A 213 13.46 31.86 0.55
C ARG A 213 14.32 32.15 -0.68
N GLN A 214 13.72 32.19 -1.86
CA GLN A 214 14.34 32.86 -2.99
C GLN A 214 14.52 34.31 -2.52
N GLU A 215 15.73 34.65 -2.10
CA GLU A 215 16.13 36.04 -1.96
C GLU A 215 15.83 36.69 -3.30
N THR A 216 14.83 37.57 -3.29
CA THR A 216 14.52 38.47 -4.39
C THR A 216 15.80 39.17 -4.77
N ARG A 217 16.43 38.74 -5.88
CA ARG A 217 17.56 39.44 -6.48
C ARG A 217 17.08 40.86 -6.79
N ALA A 218 17.56 41.82 -6.01
CA ALA A 218 17.36 43.23 -6.28
C ALA A 218 17.88 43.55 -7.69
N PRO A 219 17.18 44.38 -8.48
CA PRO A 219 17.59 44.68 -9.85
C PRO A 219 18.94 45.39 -9.83
N THR A 220 19.91 44.81 -10.53
CA THR A 220 21.26 45.37 -10.73
C THR A 220 21.14 46.71 -11.46
N LYS A 221 21.54 47.81 -10.81
CA LYS A 221 21.74 49.11 -11.49
C LYS A 221 22.82 48.94 -12.55
N GLN A 222 22.47 49.14 -13.82
CA GLN A 222 23.46 49.30 -14.89
C GLN A 222 24.26 50.59 -14.64
N MET A 223 25.57 50.45 -14.42
CA MET A 223 26.51 51.56 -14.52
C MET A 223 26.77 51.85 -15.99
N VAL A 224 26.34 53.01 -16.46
CA VAL A 224 26.72 53.57 -17.77
C VAL A 224 28.17 54.07 -17.64
N VAL A 225 29.09 53.45 -18.36
CA VAL A 225 30.46 53.95 -18.52
C VAL A 225 30.45 55.01 -19.61
N ALA A 226 30.78 56.25 -19.25
CA ALA A 226 30.97 57.35 -20.17
C ALA A 226 32.30 57.21 -20.91
N THR A 227 32.26 57.18 -22.24
CA THR A 227 33.44 57.29 -23.10
C THR A 227 33.76 58.77 -23.31
N LYS A 228 34.96 59.21 -22.91
CA LYS A 228 35.49 60.53 -23.28
C LYS A 228 36.05 60.48 -24.70
N GLN A 229 35.74 61.50 -25.50
CA GLN A 229 36.64 62.06 -26.52
C GLN A 229 37.19 63.37 -25.97
#